data_AF-A0A6B1HG47-F1
#
_entry.id   AF-A0A6B1HG47-F1
#
_cell.length_a   1.000
_cell.length_b   1.000
_cell.length_c   1.000
_cell.angle_alpha   90.00
_cell.angle_beta   90.00
_cell.angle_gamma   90.00
#
_symmetry.space_group_name_H-M   'P 1'
#
loop_
_entity.id
_entity.type
_entity.pdbx_description
1 polymer ?
#
loop_
_entity_poly.entity_id
_entity_poly.type
_entity_poly.pdbx_seq_one_letter_code
_entity_poly.pdbx_strand_id
1 'polypeptide(L)'
;MNAAVEPARGEFLGHPTGLYICFATEMWERFSFYGMRALLVLYLTQHFLFDDAVSAGVVATYGSLVYLMPIIGGFIADRYLGFRRAVTCGAILLCA
;
A
#
# COMPACT_ATOMS: atom_id res chain seq x y z
N MET A 1 12.13 42.75 -9.02
CA MET A 1 13.21 41.77 -8.80
C MET A 1 12.58 40.43 -8.52
N ASN A 2 12.37 39.59 -9.55
CA ASN A 2 11.97 38.20 -9.36
C ASN A 2 13.25 37.41 -9.09
N ALA A 3 13.47 37.01 -7.84
CA ALA A 3 14.49 36.03 -7.53
C ALA A 3 14.07 34.72 -8.20
N ALA A 4 14.80 34.32 -9.25
CA ALA A 4 14.71 32.97 -9.76
C ALA A 4 15.11 32.03 -8.61
N VAL A 5 14.14 31.30 -8.08
CA VAL A 5 14.40 30.19 -7.16
C VAL A 5 15.21 29.20 -7.97
N GLU A 6 16.51 29.06 -7.67
CA GLU A 6 17.30 28.01 -8.28
C GLU A 6 16.65 26.66 -7.95
N PRO A 7 16.45 25.76 -8.92
CA PRO A 7 15.85 24.46 -8.66
C PRO A 7 16.71 23.76 -7.60
N ALA A 8 16.10 23.38 -6.48
CA ALA A 8 16.82 22.67 -5.43
C ALA A 8 17.40 21.39 -6.04
N ARG A 9 18.68 21.10 -5.79
CA ARG A 9 19.33 19.87 -6.28
C ARG A 9 18.45 18.65 -5.95
N GLY A 10 17.89 18.02 -6.99
CA GLY A 10 17.00 16.87 -6.84
C GLY A 10 15.51 17.14 -7.05
N GLU A 11 15.13 18.21 -7.75
CA GLU A 11 13.77 18.42 -8.25
C GLU A 11 13.61 17.90 -9.70
N PHE A 12 12.50 17.20 -9.97
CA PHE A 12 12.09 16.74 -11.29
C PHE A 12 10.64 17.19 -11.53
N LEU A 13 10.36 17.81 -12.69
CA LEU A 13 9.08 18.45 -13.04
C LEU A 13 8.50 19.35 -11.91
N GLY A 14 9.35 20.06 -11.17
CA GLY A 14 8.91 20.98 -10.11
C GLY A 14 8.57 20.32 -8.76
N HIS A 15 8.86 19.03 -8.58
CA HIS A 15 8.66 18.31 -7.33
C HIS A 15 9.92 17.57 -6.87
N PRO A 16 10.08 17.31 -5.56
CA PRO A 16 11.20 16.52 -5.05
C PRO A 16 11.26 15.12 -5.68
N THR A 17 12.44 14.69 -6.13
CA THR A 17 12.65 13.38 -6.77
C THR A 17 12.16 12.19 -5.94
N GLY A 18 12.23 12.28 -4.60
CA GLY A 18 11.69 11.26 -3.70
C GLY A 18 10.18 11.04 -3.84
N LEU A 19 9.41 12.05 -4.26
CA LEU A 19 7.97 11.94 -4.46
C LEU A 19 7.64 10.92 -5.56
N TYR A 20 8.41 10.89 -6.64
CA TYR A 20 8.18 9.95 -7.75
C TYR A 20 8.39 8.50 -7.34
N ILE A 21 9.38 8.25 -6.46
CA ILE A 21 9.62 6.92 -5.90
C ILE A 21 8.42 6.51 -5.04
N CYS A 22 8.02 7.36 -4.09
CA CYS A 22 6.85 7.11 -3.25
C CYS A 22 5.58 6.92 -4.08
N PHE A 23 5.39 7.72 -5.13
CA PHE A 23 4.25 7.62 -6.03
C PHE A 23 4.23 6.27 -6.76
N ALA A 24 5.35 5.85 -7.35
CA ALA A 24 5.44 4.58 -8.04
C ALA A 24 5.24 3.39 -7.08
N THR A 25 5.81 3.47 -5.86
CA THR A 25 5.59 2.47 -4.82
C THR A 25 4.12 2.37 -4.41
N GLU A 26 3.46 3.49 -4.14
CA GLU A 26 2.02 3.53 -3.80
C GLU A 26 1.14 3.05 -4.96
N MET A 27 1.47 3.43 -6.20
CA MET A 27 0.76 2.96 -7.39
C MET A 27 0.79 1.44 -7.50
N TRP A 28 1.96 0.82 -7.33
CA TRP A 28 2.10 -0.62 -7.46
C TRP A 28 1.44 -1.39 -6.30
N GLU A 29 1.56 -0.86 -5.08
CA GLU A 29 0.90 -1.42 -3.90
C GLU A 29 -0.63 -1.45 -4.13
N ARG A 30 -1.22 -0.32 -4.51
CA ARG A 30 -2.67 -0.21 -4.73
C ARG A 30 -3.13 -1.08 -5.89
N PHE A 31 -2.37 -1.13 -6.98
CA PHE A 31 -2.67 -2.00 -8.11
C PHE A 31 -2.75 -3.47 -7.67
N SER A 32 -1.75 -3.95 -6.91
CA SER A 32 -1.73 -5.31 -6.40
C SER A 32 -2.89 -5.59 -5.43
N PHE A 33 -3.19 -4.64 -4.54
CA PHE A 33 -4.25 -4.78 -3.54
C PHE A 33 -5.64 -4.88 -4.18
N TYR A 34 -6.00 -3.94 -5.07
CA TYR A 34 -7.30 -3.97 -5.74
C TYR A 34 -7.42 -5.14 -6.71
N GLY A 35 -6.34 -5.51 -7.40
CA GLY A 35 -6.29 -6.68 -8.28
C GLY A 35 -6.54 -7.98 -7.52
N MET A 36 -5.83 -8.19 -6.41
CA MET A 36 -6.02 -9.35 -5.54
C MET A 36 -7.44 -9.39 -4.98
N ARG A 37 -7.99 -8.26 -4.50
CA ARG A 37 -9.37 -8.23 -3.97
C ARG A 37 -10.42 -8.65 -5.01
N ALA A 38 -10.27 -8.20 -6.25
CA ALA A 38 -11.18 -8.55 -7.34
C ALA A 38 -11.07 -10.04 -7.72
N LEU A 39 -9.85 -10.58 -7.78
CA LEU A 39 -9.63 -11.99 -8.11
C LEU A 39 -9.99 -12.92 -6.95
N LEU A 40 -9.79 -12.51 -5.71
CA LEU A 40 -10.02 -13.34 -4.52
C LEU A 40 -11.50 -13.75 -4.38
N VAL A 41 -12.44 -12.82 -4.59
CA VAL A 41 -13.87 -13.16 -4.51
C VAL A 41 -14.29 -14.13 -5.62
N LEU A 42 -13.74 -13.96 -6.82
CA LEU A 42 -13.97 -14.89 -7.93
C LEU A 42 -13.34 -16.25 -7.63
N TYR A 43 -12.16 -16.29 -7.03
CA TYR A 43 -11.48 -17.52 -6.68
C TYR A 43 -12.23 -18.31 -5.60
N LEU A 44 -12.74 -17.64 -4.56
CA LEU A 44 -13.53 -18.29 -3.50
C LEU A 44 -14.84 -18.88 -4.04
N THR A 45 -15.53 -18.16 -4.92
CA THR A 45 -16.78 -18.63 -5.52
C THR A 45 -16.56 -19.74 -6.57
N GLN A 46 -15.53 -19.64 -7.41
CA GLN A 46 -15.32 -20.56 -8.52
C GLN A 46 -14.49 -21.80 -8.16
N HIS A 47 -13.51 -21.70 -7.25
CA HIS A 47 -12.64 -22.81 -6.89
C HIS A 47 -13.11 -23.54 -5.62
N PHE A 48 -13.46 -22.77 -4.57
CA PHE A 48 -13.94 -23.33 -3.31
C PHE A 48 -15.46 -23.55 -3.26
N LEU A 49 -16.20 -23.08 -4.28
CA LEU A 49 -17.65 -23.21 -4.40
C LEU A 49 -18.39 -22.66 -3.16
N PHE A 50 -17.82 -21.62 -2.53
CA PHE A 50 -18.47 -20.93 -1.43
C PHE A 50 -19.63 -20.07 -1.94
N ASP A 51 -20.67 -19.97 -1.11
CA ASP A 51 -21.79 -19.07 -1.37
C ASP A 51 -21.32 -17.60 -1.41
N ASP A 52 -22.04 -16.78 -2.17
CA ASP A 52 -21.67 -15.38 -2.42
C ASP A 52 -21.60 -14.58 -1.12
N ALA A 53 -22.51 -14.84 -0.19
CA ALA A 53 -22.54 -14.20 1.12
C ALA A 53 -21.29 -14.53 1.95
N VAL A 54 -20.84 -15.78 1.92
CA VAL A 54 -19.64 -16.24 2.64
C VAL A 54 -18.40 -15.65 2.02
N SER A 55 -18.27 -15.70 0.69
CA SER A 55 -17.13 -15.16 -0.05
C SER A 55 -16.98 -13.64 0.17
N ALA A 56 -18.09 -12.91 0.10
CA ALA A 56 -18.12 -11.48 0.40
C ALA A 56 -17.74 -11.19 1.87
N GLY A 57 -18.22 -12.02 2.80
CA GLY A 57 -17.88 -11.92 4.22
C GLY A 57 -16.38 -12.09 4.50
N VAL A 58 -15.74 -13.07 3.85
CA VAL A 58 -14.29 -13.30 3.95
C VAL A 58 -13.51 -12.10 3.42
N VAL A 59 -13.84 -11.61 2.23
CA VAL A 59 -13.17 -10.46 1.61
C VAL A 59 -13.38 -9.18 2.44
N ALA A 60 -14.57 -8.98 3.00
CA ALA A 60 -14.86 -7.85 3.88
C ALA A 60 -14.06 -7.92 5.19
N THR A 61 -14.03 -9.08 5.85
CA THR A 61 -13.27 -9.29 7.09
C THR A 61 -11.77 -9.10 6.85
N TYR A 62 -11.25 -9.65 5.76
CA TYR A 62 -9.87 -9.42 5.33
C TYR A 62 -9.60 -7.91 5.15
N GLY A 63 -10.45 -7.20 4.42
CA GLY A 63 -10.34 -5.76 4.22
C GLY A 63 -10.34 -4.98 5.53
N SER A 64 -11.25 -5.31 6.46
CA SER A 64 -11.31 -4.68 7.79
C SER A 64 -10.02 -4.85 8.58
N LEU A 65 -9.41 -6.05 8.53
CA LEU A 65 -8.12 -6.30 9.20
C LEU A 65 -6.99 -5.49 8.56
N VAL A 66 -6.95 -5.39 7.22
CA VAL A 66 -5.97 -4.57 6.51
C VAL A 66 -6.10 -3.10 6.89
N TYR A 67 -7.32 -2.58 7.11
CA TYR A 67 -7.51 -1.21 7.60
C TYR A 67 -7.19 -1.02 9.09
N LEU A 68 -7.24 -2.09 9.89
CA LEU A 68 -6.87 -2.04 11.31
C LEU A 68 -5.35 -2.10 11.52
N MET A 69 -4.65 -2.89 10.69
CA MET A 69 -3.22 -3.16 10.82
C MET A 69 -2.33 -1.90 10.85
N PRO A 70 -2.61 -0.80 10.12
CA PRO A 70 -1.86 0.45 10.19
C PRO A 70 -1.78 1.05 11.61
N ILE A 71 -2.76 0.81 12.48
CA ILE A 71 -2.69 1.29 13.87
C ILE A 71 -1.51 0.63 14.59
N ILE A 72 -1.38 -0.69 14.44
CA ILE A 72 -0.30 -1.48 15.05
C ILE A 72 1.02 -1.16 14.34
N GLY A 73 1.01 -1.11 13.01
CA GLY A 73 2.18 -0.81 12.19
C GLY A 73 2.76 0.57 12.44
N GLY A 74 1.91 1.59 12.58
CA GLY A 74 2.28 2.97 12.89
C GLY A 74 2.92 3.07 14.28
N PHE A 75 2.30 2.47 15.29
CA PHE A 75 2.88 2.40 16.65
C PHE A 75 4.28 1.76 16.65
N ILE A 76 4.44 0.67 15.90
CA ILE A 76 5.74 -0.03 15.77
C ILE A 76 6.77 0.84 15.03
N ALA A 77 6.34 1.52 13.95
CA ALA A 77 7.21 2.41 13.17
C ALA A 77 7.70 3.60 14.01
N ASP A 78 6.82 4.20 14.82
CA ASP A 78 7.13 5.37 15.64
C ASP A 78 8.10 5.04 16.77
N ARG A 79 7.96 3.85 17.40
CA ARG A 79 8.69 3.52 18.62
C ARG A 79 9.96 2.70 18.41
N TYR A 80 10.02 1.87 17.37
CA TYR A 80 11.09 0.87 17.24
C TYR A 80 11.85 0.91 15.90
N LEU A 81 11.15 0.94 14.76
CA LEU A 81 11.78 0.72 13.46
C LEU A 81 12.12 1.99 12.67
N GLY A 82 11.36 3.06 12.86
CA GLY A 82 11.34 4.22 11.96
C GLY A 82 10.63 3.93 10.63
N PHE A 83 10.09 4.98 10.02
CA PHE A 83 9.21 4.88 8.84
C PHE A 83 9.85 4.16 7.64
N ARG A 84 11.12 4.45 7.31
CA ARG A 84 11.78 3.84 6.14
C ARG A 84 11.87 2.32 6.25
N ARG A 85 12.32 1.81 7.40
CA ARG A 85 12.45 0.36 7.64
C ARG A 85 11.09 -0.30 7.73
N ALA A 86 10.11 0.35 8.37
CA ALA A 86 8.74 -0.15 8.44
C ALA A 86 8.13 -0.35 7.05
N VAL A 87 8.28 0.62 6.14
CA VAL A 87 7.80 0.51 4.75
C VAL A 87 8.53 -0.61 4.00
N THR A 88 9.85 -0.73 4.12
CA THR A 88 10.60 -1.81 3.46
C THR A 88 10.20 -3.19 3.97
N CYS A 89 10.03 -3.36 5.29
CA CYS A 89 9.54 -4.63 5.86
C CYS A 89 8.13 -4.97 5.37
N GLY A 90 7.23 -3.98 5.31
CA GLY A 90 5.88 -4.16 4.78
C GLY A 90 5.90 -4.56 3.30
N ALA A 91 6.74 -3.92 2.49
CA ALA A 91 6.89 -4.27 1.07
C ALA A 91 7.44 -5.69 0.87
N ILE A 92 8.41 -6.12 1.68
CA ILE A 92 8.92 -7.49 1.63
C ILE A 92 7.82 -8.49 2.00
N LEU A 93 7.04 -8.22 3.05
CA LEU A 93 5.96 -9.09 3.49
C LEU A 93 4.80 -9.17 2.47
N LEU A 94 4.58 -8.12 1.69
CA LEU A 94 3.59 -8.11 0.61
C LEU A 94 4.03 -8.98 -0.58
N CYS A 95 5.33 -9.03 -0.86
CA CYS A 95 5.90 -9.81 -1.96
C CYS A 95 6.22 -11.27 -1.62
N ALA A 96 6.43 -11.58 -0.34
CA ALA A 96 6.79 -12.91 0.16
C ALA A 96 5.57 -13.85 0.22
#